data_AF-A0A7C4NEU7-F1
#
_entry.id   AF-A0A7C4NEU7-F1
#
_cell.length_a   1.000
_cell.length_b   1.000
_cell.length_c   1.000
_cell.angle_alpha   90.00
_cell.angle_beta   90.00
_cell.angle_gamma   90.00
#
_symmetry.space_group_name_H-M   'P 1'
#
loop_
_entity.id
_entity.type
_entity.pdbx_description
1 polymer ?
#
loop_
_entity_poly.entity_id
_entity_poly.type
_entity_poly.pdbx_seq_one_letter_code
_entity_poly.pdbx_strand_id
1 'polypeptide(L)'
;CRLFIEKWKGHPLIVPAVGPHAHYTCPPEVLEACVTLATEFNVPLHTHVSETAPEVEDSRKQHGMPVVPWIKKHGLLETQLIAAHCVHVDAGEIRTLQRAGAGIAHNPSSNLKLASGIAPTAEMLEAGVKLGLGTDGTASNNDLDMFEEMRLATFIAKGFARDPLVVPARETLKMATLGGARAVHLDHLTGSLETGKRADVIVLELTGLHNTPRFARDPEAVYSQIVYACKSTDVRDVWCNGRALMRDRALLTVDAPAVMARAQAVAQQIDAFLLAREGNVLDKLIAIGGLAQEETYEVQVKVAVDDAGQIERVLREPPIVIERSSVRRQYDTYFLFADSGQSRIRYREDEILDQSGAAKEVRYSLTFTQPGKEREFEQSILLSRSRFTARADRSPRFYREYFRPAQEREVNKERRRYHIVYKDTEFAVNLDHVTTPQQPGWFMEIKSRTWSPRDAEKKAALITELLALLGADVTRISRTEYVEL
;
A
#
# COMPACT_ATOMS: atom_id res chain seq x y z
N CYS A 1 10.95 -24.14 -9.92
CA CYS A 1 9.75 -24.72 -10.55
C CYS A 1 9.96 -26.15 -11.06
N ARG A 2 10.85 -26.41 -12.04
CA ARG A 2 11.06 -27.75 -12.64
C ARG A 2 11.19 -28.91 -11.63
N LEU A 3 12.12 -28.82 -10.68
CA LEU A 3 12.33 -29.87 -9.67
C LEU A 3 11.07 -30.20 -8.84
N PHE A 4 10.22 -29.20 -8.57
CA PHE A 4 8.97 -29.42 -7.85
C PHE A 4 7.96 -30.18 -8.73
N ILE A 5 7.88 -29.82 -10.01
CA ILE A 5 7.01 -30.51 -10.98
C ILE A 5 7.47 -31.97 -11.12
N GLU A 6 8.75 -32.21 -11.35
CA GLU A 6 9.31 -33.57 -11.50
C GLU A 6 9.07 -34.44 -10.26
N LYS A 7 9.15 -33.85 -9.06
CA LYS A 7 8.89 -34.56 -7.80
C LYS A 7 7.44 -34.98 -7.63
N TRP A 8 6.49 -34.14 -8.04
CA TRP A 8 5.07 -34.31 -7.70
C TRP A 8 4.18 -34.71 -8.88
N LYS A 9 4.69 -34.70 -10.10
CA LYS A 9 3.93 -35.14 -11.28
C LYS A 9 3.50 -36.60 -11.11
N GLY A 10 2.21 -36.86 -11.28
CA GLY A 10 1.60 -38.17 -11.07
C GLY A 10 1.27 -38.51 -9.60
N HIS A 11 1.54 -37.61 -8.65
CA HIS A 11 1.17 -37.83 -7.26
C HIS A 11 -0.37 -37.89 -7.10
N PRO A 12 -0.92 -38.82 -6.30
CA PRO A 12 -2.37 -39.02 -6.21
C PRO A 12 -3.15 -37.85 -5.60
N LEU A 13 -2.48 -36.92 -4.91
CA LEU A 13 -3.12 -35.80 -4.22
C LEU A 13 -2.54 -34.42 -4.57
N ILE A 14 -1.43 -34.36 -5.32
CA ILE A 14 -0.71 -33.11 -5.58
C ILE A 14 -0.60 -32.92 -7.08
N VAL A 15 -1.09 -31.78 -7.57
CA VAL A 15 -0.92 -31.34 -8.94
C VAL A 15 -0.06 -30.09 -8.91
N PRO A 16 1.20 -30.16 -9.39
CA PRO A 16 2.07 -28.98 -9.43
C PRO A 16 1.58 -27.99 -10.48
N ALA A 17 1.80 -26.70 -10.25
CA ALA A 17 1.51 -25.62 -11.19
C ALA A 17 2.68 -24.63 -11.27
N VAL A 18 2.80 -23.92 -12.38
CA VAL A 18 3.75 -22.81 -12.53
C VAL A 18 3.06 -21.52 -12.08
N GLY A 19 3.70 -20.76 -11.19
CA GLY A 19 3.06 -19.59 -10.56
C GLY A 19 3.84 -18.28 -10.68
N PRO A 20 3.89 -17.64 -11.87
CA PRO A 20 4.40 -16.27 -11.95
C PRO A 20 3.43 -15.32 -11.22
N HIS A 21 3.96 -14.34 -10.49
CA HIS A 21 3.12 -13.50 -9.63
C HIS A 21 2.05 -12.71 -10.41
N ALA A 22 2.46 -11.78 -11.27
CA ALA A 22 1.57 -10.97 -12.10
C ALA A 22 2.37 -10.33 -13.25
N HIS A 23 1.66 -9.83 -14.27
CA HIS A 23 2.28 -9.24 -15.46
C HIS A 23 3.19 -8.04 -15.15
N TYR A 24 2.86 -7.23 -14.13
CA TYR A 24 3.62 -6.04 -13.73
C TYR A 24 4.85 -6.35 -12.86
N THR A 25 5.03 -7.60 -12.42
CA THR A 25 6.20 -8.05 -11.63
C THR A 25 7.10 -9.04 -12.34
N CYS A 26 6.64 -9.57 -13.48
CA CYS A 26 7.35 -10.60 -14.24
C CYS A 26 7.57 -10.07 -15.65
N PRO A 27 8.83 -9.81 -16.06
CA PRO A 27 9.10 -9.36 -17.42
C PRO A 27 8.73 -10.45 -18.45
N PRO A 28 8.50 -10.09 -19.72
CA PRO A 28 8.06 -11.02 -20.76
C PRO A 28 8.85 -12.33 -20.84
N GLU A 29 10.17 -12.26 -20.70
CA GLU A 29 11.05 -13.43 -20.82
C GLU A 29 10.80 -14.45 -19.70
N VAL A 30 10.47 -13.96 -18.50
CA VAL A 30 10.12 -14.83 -17.36
C VAL A 30 8.77 -15.50 -17.58
N LEU A 31 7.79 -14.76 -18.11
CA LEU A 31 6.47 -15.30 -18.39
C LEU A 31 6.48 -16.33 -19.52
N GLU A 32 7.19 -16.05 -20.60
CA GLU A 32 7.36 -16.96 -21.73
C GLU A 32 8.11 -18.24 -21.32
N ALA A 33 9.11 -18.12 -20.42
CA ALA A 33 9.75 -19.29 -19.81
C ALA A 33 8.77 -20.09 -18.93
N CYS A 34 7.88 -19.41 -18.20
CA CYS A 34 6.83 -20.07 -17.40
C CYS A 34 5.82 -20.81 -18.30
N VAL A 35 5.40 -20.20 -19.42
CA VAL A 35 4.54 -20.81 -20.44
C VAL A 35 5.22 -22.05 -21.03
N THR A 36 6.48 -21.91 -21.45
CA THR A 36 7.27 -23.04 -21.99
C THR A 36 7.30 -24.20 -21.00
N LEU A 37 7.59 -23.93 -19.73
CA LEU A 37 7.65 -24.96 -18.68
C LEU A 37 6.29 -25.59 -18.39
N ALA A 38 5.22 -24.79 -18.31
CA ALA A 38 3.86 -25.29 -18.08
C ALA A 38 3.40 -26.20 -19.23
N THR A 39 3.68 -25.81 -20.47
CA THR A 39 3.36 -26.58 -21.68
C THR A 39 4.21 -27.86 -21.77
N GLU A 40 5.53 -27.78 -21.53
CA GLU A 40 6.44 -28.94 -21.54
C GLU A 40 5.96 -30.05 -20.59
N PHE A 41 5.55 -29.67 -19.37
CA PHE A 41 5.11 -30.64 -18.38
C PHE A 41 3.60 -30.93 -18.41
N ASN A 42 2.83 -30.20 -19.23
CA ASN A 42 1.36 -30.21 -19.25
C ASN A 42 0.77 -30.02 -17.84
N VAL A 43 1.15 -28.93 -17.19
CA VAL A 43 0.68 -28.54 -15.85
C VAL A 43 0.00 -27.17 -15.89
N PRO A 44 -0.89 -26.87 -14.93
CA PRO A 44 -1.52 -25.55 -14.85
C PRO A 44 -0.51 -24.41 -14.67
N LEU A 45 -0.91 -23.22 -15.14
CA LEU A 45 -0.22 -21.96 -14.87
C LEU A 45 -1.18 -21.06 -14.09
N HIS A 46 -0.76 -20.55 -12.93
CA HIS A 46 -1.58 -19.73 -12.04
C HIS A 46 -0.95 -18.33 -11.86
N THR A 47 -1.72 -17.27 -12.11
CA THR A 47 -1.23 -15.90 -11.96
C THR A 47 -2.36 -14.90 -11.65
N HIS A 48 -2.03 -13.75 -11.07
CA HIS A 48 -2.99 -12.67 -10.85
C HIS A 48 -3.22 -11.88 -12.14
N VAL A 49 -4.48 -11.60 -12.47
CA VAL A 49 -4.87 -10.96 -13.74
C VAL A 49 -5.94 -9.90 -13.49
N SER A 50 -5.65 -8.65 -13.87
CA SER A 50 -6.62 -7.54 -13.83
C SER A 50 -7.26 -7.38 -12.44
N GLU A 51 -6.45 -7.41 -11.40
CA GLU A 51 -6.91 -7.28 -10.02
C GLU A 51 -7.33 -5.84 -9.71
N THR A 52 -6.56 -4.85 -10.15
CA THR A 52 -6.81 -3.43 -9.80
C THR A 52 -6.97 -2.54 -11.03
N ALA A 53 -7.70 -1.43 -10.91
CA ALA A 53 -7.83 -0.47 -12.00
C ALA A 53 -6.47 0.17 -12.40
N PRO A 54 -5.60 0.58 -11.44
CA PRO A 54 -4.26 1.07 -11.76
C PRO A 54 -3.43 0.06 -12.55
N GLU A 55 -3.49 -1.24 -12.21
CA GLU A 55 -2.82 -2.30 -12.97
C GLU A 55 -3.22 -2.27 -14.45
N VAL A 56 -4.53 -2.22 -14.74
CA VAL A 56 -5.04 -2.20 -16.13
C VAL A 56 -4.67 -0.90 -16.85
N GLU A 57 -4.76 0.24 -16.17
CA GLU A 57 -4.39 1.53 -16.73
C GLU A 57 -2.90 1.62 -17.04
N ASP A 58 -2.05 1.10 -16.17
CA ASP A 58 -0.60 1.12 -16.36
C ASP A 58 -0.18 0.16 -17.48
N SER A 59 -0.81 -1.00 -17.61
CA SER A 59 -0.65 -1.87 -18.79
C SER A 59 -1.00 -1.12 -20.08
N ARG A 60 -2.09 -0.34 -20.10
CA ARG A 60 -2.47 0.45 -21.28
C ARG A 60 -1.42 1.52 -21.60
N LYS A 61 -0.88 2.22 -20.60
CA LYS A 61 0.16 3.24 -20.78
C LYS A 61 1.48 2.64 -21.28
N GLN A 62 1.90 1.51 -20.71
CA GLN A 62 3.21 0.92 -20.97
C GLN A 62 3.24 0.03 -22.22
N HIS A 63 2.13 -0.66 -22.51
CA HIS A 63 2.07 -1.70 -23.54
C HIS A 63 1.00 -1.44 -24.61
N GLY A 64 0.21 -0.38 -24.49
CA GLY A 64 -0.84 -0.02 -25.46
C GLY A 64 -2.07 -0.94 -25.42
N MET A 65 -2.19 -1.83 -24.44
CA MET A 65 -3.29 -2.78 -24.31
C MET A 65 -3.57 -3.12 -22.84
N PRO A 66 -4.80 -3.56 -22.49
CA PRO A 66 -5.08 -4.05 -21.15
C PRO A 66 -4.45 -5.43 -20.92
N VAL A 67 -4.59 -5.94 -19.69
CA VAL A 67 -3.85 -7.11 -19.20
C VAL A 67 -4.22 -8.40 -19.95
N VAL A 68 -5.50 -8.67 -20.21
CA VAL A 68 -5.92 -9.94 -20.84
C VAL A 68 -5.36 -10.10 -22.27
N PRO A 69 -5.45 -9.10 -23.16
CA PRO A 69 -4.75 -9.12 -24.45
C PRO A 69 -3.23 -9.23 -24.32
N TRP A 70 -2.64 -8.63 -23.28
CA TRP A 70 -1.20 -8.69 -23.05
C TRP A 70 -0.74 -10.10 -22.68
N ILE A 71 -1.38 -10.75 -21.71
CA ILE A 71 -1.03 -12.13 -21.34
C ILE A 71 -1.32 -13.13 -22.49
N LYS A 72 -2.33 -12.83 -23.32
CA LYS A 72 -2.59 -13.59 -24.55
C LYS A 72 -1.42 -13.49 -25.53
N LYS A 73 -0.89 -12.29 -25.75
CA LYS A 73 0.25 -12.05 -26.65
C LYS A 73 1.49 -12.85 -26.22
N HIS A 74 1.68 -13.06 -24.93
CA HIS A 74 2.80 -13.82 -24.35
C HIS A 74 2.49 -15.31 -24.11
N GLY A 75 1.41 -15.83 -24.70
CA GLY A 75 1.12 -17.27 -24.73
C GLY A 75 0.51 -17.86 -23.44
N LEU A 76 0.21 -17.05 -22.42
CA LEU A 76 -0.38 -17.60 -21.17
C LEU A 76 -1.73 -18.27 -21.41
N LEU A 77 -2.52 -17.74 -22.36
CA LEU A 77 -3.82 -18.32 -22.74
C LEU A 77 -3.70 -19.63 -23.55
N GLU A 78 -2.50 -20.06 -23.92
CA GLU A 78 -2.24 -21.35 -24.57
C GLU A 78 -2.00 -22.47 -23.55
N THR A 79 -1.88 -22.11 -22.27
CA THR A 79 -1.70 -23.05 -21.16
C THR A 79 -3.04 -23.37 -20.48
N GLN A 80 -3.02 -24.32 -19.54
CA GLN A 80 -4.10 -24.51 -18.57
C GLN A 80 -4.10 -23.36 -17.55
N LEU A 81 -4.48 -22.16 -18.00
CA LEU A 81 -4.41 -20.94 -17.19
C LEU A 81 -5.46 -20.95 -16.06
N ILE A 82 -5.02 -20.52 -14.89
CA ILE A 82 -5.83 -20.13 -13.73
C ILE A 82 -5.55 -18.64 -13.51
N ALA A 83 -6.56 -17.80 -13.77
CA ALA A 83 -6.49 -16.35 -13.63
C ALA A 83 -7.15 -15.94 -12.31
N ALA A 84 -6.37 -15.47 -11.34
CA ALA A 84 -6.89 -14.98 -10.08
C ALA A 84 -7.44 -13.55 -10.20
N HIS A 85 -8.49 -13.26 -9.43
CA HIS A 85 -9.20 -11.99 -9.32
C HIS A 85 -10.09 -11.64 -10.52
N CYS A 86 -9.51 -11.23 -11.64
CA CYS A 86 -10.22 -10.74 -12.83
C CYS A 86 -11.30 -9.69 -12.51
N VAL A 87 -10.95 -8.71 -11.67
CA VAL A 87 -11.89 -7.67 -11.23
C VAL A 87 -12.18 -6.67 -12.35
N HIS A 88 -11.13 -6.23 -13.05
CA HIS A 88 -11.20 -5.19 -14.08
C HIS A 88 -11.05 -5.82 -15.47
N VAL A 89 -12.09 -6.55 -15.89
CA VAL A 89 -12.16 -7.13 -17.23
C VAL A 89 -13.41 -6.66 -17.96
N ASP A 90 -13.29 -6.36 -19.25
CA ASP A 90 -14.44 -6.03 -20.08
C ASP A 90 -15.08 -7.28 -20.72
N ALA A 91 -16.24 -7.12 -21.37
CA ALA A 91 -16.96 -8.21 -22.01
C ALA A 91 -16.16 -8.90 -23.14
N GLY A 92 -15.25 -8.19 -23.81
CA GLY A 92 -14.35 -8.75 -24.81
C GLY A 92 -13.24 -9.60 -24.19
N GLU A 93 -12.69 -9.16 -23.06
CA GLU A 93 -11.71 -9.88 -22.25
C GLU A 93 -12.32 -11.15 -21.64
N ILE A 94 -13.53 -11.07 -21.08
CA ILE A 94 -14.29 -12.23 -20.57
C ILE A 94 -14.46 -13.28 -21.67
N ARG A 95 -14.88 -12.88 -22.88
CA ARG A 95 -14.99 -13.81 -24.02
C ARG A 95 -13.65 -14.37 -24.46
N THR A 96 -12.57 -13.59 -24.32
CA THR A 96 -11.21 -14.06 -24.65
C THR A 96 -10.76 -15.15 -23.68
N LEU A 97 -10.97 -14.96 -22.37
CA LEU A 97 -10.69 -15.96 -21.34
C LEU A 97 -11.55 -17.22 -21.54
N GLN A 98 -12.85 -17.03 -21.84
CA GLN A 98 -13.77 -18.12 -22.13
C GLN A 98 -13.30 -18.99 -23.31
N ARG A 99 -12.94 -18.36 -24.44
CA ARG A 99 -12.49 -19.06 -25.65
C ARG A 99 -11.17 -19.81 -25.44
N ALA A 100 -10.29 -19.26 -24.61
CA ALA A 100 -9.06 -19.94 -24.20
C ALA A 100 -9.30 -21.10 -23.23
N GLY A 101 -10.51 -21.22 -22.66
CA GLY A 101 -10.81 -22.21 -21.65
C GLY A 101 -10.10 -21.95 -20.32
N ALA A 102 -9.71 -20.70 -20.05
CA ALA A 102 -9.07 -20.28 -18.80
C ALA A 102 -10.02 -20.45 -17.62
N GLY A 103 -9.45 -20.87 -16.48
CA GLY A 103 -10.13 -20.84 -15.19
C GLY A 103 -10.01 -19.49 -14.52
N ILE A 104 -11.04 -19.08 -13.78
CA ILE A 104 -11.02 -17.85 -12.98
C ILE A 104 -11.23 -18.21 -11.52
N ALA A 105 -10.35 -17.72 -10.65
CA ALA A 105 -10.50 -17.78 -9.19
C ALA A 105 -10.97 -16.42 -8.68
N HIS A 106 -12.26 -16.33 -8.32
CA HIS A 106 -12.85 -15.10 -7.78
C HIS A 106 -12.63 -15.02 -6.26
N ASN A 107 -11.99 -13.94 -5.80
CA ASN A 107 -11.57 -13.74 -4.41
C ASN A 107 -12.29 -12.53 -3.77
N PRO A 108 -13.59 -12.60 -3.47
CA PRO A 108 -14.39 -11.43 -3.12
C PRO A 108 -13.95 -10.72 -1.84
N SER A 109 -13.61 -11.43 -0.76
CA SER A 109 -13.18 -10.77 0.48
C SER A 109 -11.89 -9.99 0.29
N SER A 110 -10.90 -10.58 -0.39
CA SER A 110 -9.64 -9.91 -0.71
C SER A 110 -9.84 -8.69 -1.60
N ASN A 111 -10.61 -8.84 -2.67
CA ASN A 111 -10.90 -7.75 -3.59
C ASN A 111 -11.57 -6.55 -2.88
N LEU A 112 -12.46 -6.80 -1.92
CA LEU A 112 -13.11 -5.75 -1.15
C LEU A 112 -12.20 -5.16 -0.08
N LYS A 113 -11.46 -6.00 0.66
CA LYS A 113 -10.56 -5.55 1.74
C LYS A 113 -9.40 -4.69 1.23
N LEU A 114 -8.88 -5.01 0.04
CA LEU A 114 -7.83 -4.22 -0.63
C LEU A 114 -8.39 -3.05 -1.46
N ALA A 115 -9.72 -2.90 -1.52
CA ALA A 115 -10.41 -1.95 -2.39
C ALA A 115 -10.03 -2.11 -3.89
N SER A 116 -9.71 -3.33 -4.30
CA SER A 116 -9.41 -3.70 -5.69
C SER A 116 -10.65 -3.52 -6.56
N GLY A 117 -11.85 -3.89 -6.06
CA GLY A 117 -13.14 -3.67 -6.74
C GLY A 117 -14.09 -4.86 -6.65
N ILE A 118 -15.11 -4.89 -7.51
CA ILE A 118 -16.10 -5.98 -7.61
C ILE A 118 -15.97 -6.60 -9.00
N ALA A 119 -15.67 -7.90 -9.07
CA ALA A 119 -15.58 -8.60 -10.36
C ALA A 119 -16.97 -8.77 -11.01
N PRO A 120 -17.07 -8.74 -12.35
CA PRO A 120 -18.33 -8.92 -13.08
C PRO A 120 -18.76 -10.40 -13.12
N THR A 121 -19.06 -10.96 -11.94
CA THR A 121 -19.34 -12.39 -11.72
C THR A 121 -20.56 -12.87 -12.51
N ALA A 122 -21.62 -12.05 -12.61
CA ALA A 122 -22.82 -12.42 -13.33
C ALA A 122 -22.54 -12.56 -14.84
N GLU A 123 -21.83 -11.59 -15.42
CA GLU A 123 -21.44 -11.57 -16.83
C GLU A 123 -20.47 -12.71 -17.17
N MET A 124 -19.53 -13.01 -16.25
CA MET A 124 -18.63 -14.15 -16.37
C MET A 124 -19.38 -15.48 -16.45
N LEU A 125 -20.35 -15.70 -15.55
CA LEU A 125 -21.16 -16.91 -15.52
C LEU A 125 -22.05 -17.02 -16.76
N GLU A 126 -22.68 -15.93 -17.19
CA GLU A 126 -23.49 -15.89 -18.41
C GLU A 126 -22.64 -16.22 -19.65
N ALA A 127 -21.41 -15.72 -19.73
CA ALA A 127 -20.48 -16.05 -20.80
C ALA A 127 -20.00 -17.51 -20.75
N GLY A 128 -20.17 -18.21 -19.63
CA GLY A 128 -19.77 -19.61 -19.47
C GLY A 128 -18.27 -19.80 -19.21
N VAL A 129 -17.60 -18.83 -18.57
CA VAL A 129 -16.22 -19.04 -18.10
C VAL A 129 -16.18 -20.11 -17.00
N LYS A 130 -15.03 -20.76 -16.84
CA LYS A 130 -14.80 -21.71 -15.73
C LYS A 130 -14.54 -20.92 -14.45
N LEU A 131 -15.61 -20.51 -13.76
CA LEU A 131 -15.53 -19.66 -12.57
C LEU A 131 -15.55 -20.49 -11.28
N GLY A 132 -14.54 -20.29 -10.44
CA GLY A 132 -14.43 -20.81 -9.08
C GLY A 132 -14.28 -19.70 -8.04
N LEU A 133 -14.24 -20.07 -6.77
CA LEU A 133 -13.99 -19.18 -5.64
C LEU A 133 -12.62 -19.47 -5.01
N GLY A 134 -12.00 -18.43 -4.45
CA GLY A 134 -10.79 -18.53 -3.62
C GLY A 134 -10.84 -17.50 -2.49
N THR A 135 -10.06 -17.74 -1.44
CA THR A 135 -9.99 -16.85 -0.26
C THR A 135 -8.90 -15.80 -0.38
N ASP A 136 -7.93 -16.01 -1.28
CA ASP A 136 -6.61 -15.39 -1.24
C ASP A 136 -5.90 -15.65 0.13
N GLY A 137 -4.82 -14.92 0.43
CA GLY A 137 -4.06 -15.05 1.67
C GLY A 137 -4.70 -14.39 2.89
N THR A 138 -4.34 -14.88 4.08
CA THR A 138 -4.88 -14.39 5.37
C THR A 138 -4.44 -12.98 5.75
N ALA A 139 -3.55 -12.34 4.98
CA ALA A 139 -3.20 -10.93 5.17
C ALA A 139 -4.20 -9.98 4.49
N SER A 140 -4.93 -10.46 3.49
CA SER A 140 -5.91 -9.73 2.68
C SER A 140 -7.34 -10.25 2.82
N ASN A 141 -7.59 -11.26 3.66
CA ASN A 141 -8.94 -11.79 3.92
C ASN A 141 -9.57 -11.36 5.26
N ASN A 142 -9.36 -12.02 6.41
CA ASN A 142 -8.14 -12.60 6.96
C ASN A 142 -8.31 -14.03 7.53
N ASP A 143 -9.31 -14.79 7.06
CA ASP A 143 -9.44 -16.22 7.34
C ASP A 143 -9.37 -17.05 6.05
N LEU A 144 -9.82 -18.31 6.09
CA LEU A 144 -9.88 -19.22 4.95
C LEU A 144 -11.26 -19.88 4.85
N ASP A 145 -12.34 -19.16 5.18
CA ASP A 145 -13.71 -19.68 5.21
C ASP A 145 -14.42 -19.59 3.84
N MET A 146 -14.48 -20.72 3.14
CA MET A 146 -15.17 -20.82 1.85
C MET A 146 -16.70 -20.61 1.93
N PHE A 147 -17.34 -20.77 3.10
CA PHE A 147 -18.77 -20.46 3.26
C PHE A 147 -19.00 -18.96 3.28
N GLU A 148 -18.11 -18.21 3.92
CA GLU A 148 -18.13 -16.74 3.88
C GLU A 148 -17.86 -16.24 2.45
N GLU A 149 -16.86 -16.79 1.75
CA GLU A 149 -16.60 -16.44 0.34
C GLU A 149 -17.81 -16.73 -0.56
N MET A 150 -18.47 -17.88 -0.41
CA MET A 150 -19.71 -18.20 -1.14
C MET A 150 -20.78 -17.13 -0.91
N ARG A 151 -21.07 -16.83 0.36
CA ARG A 151 -22.12 -15.90 0.74
C ARG A 151 -21.80 -14.47 0.28
N LEU A 152 -20.54 -14.06 0.39
CA LEU A 152 -20.11 -12.74 -0.05
C LEU A 152 -20.19 -12.62 -1.58
N ALA A 153 -19.67 -13.59 -2.34
CA ALA A 153 -19.72 -13.61 -3.80
C ALA A 153 -21.14 -13.41 -4.34
N THR A 154 -22.12 -14.13 -3.79
CA THR A 154 -23.52 -14.04 -4.25
C THR A 154 -24.15 -12.70 -3.88
N PHE A 155 -23.93 -12.18 -2.67
CA PHE A 155 -24.54 -10.91 -2.25
C PHE A 155 -23.95 -9.70 -2.97
N ILE A 156 -22.63 -9.66 -3.17
CA ILE A 156 -21.99 -8.55 -3.87
C ILE A 156 -22.39 -8.55 -5.35
N ALA A 157 -22.50 -9.73 -5.99
CA ALA A 157 -22.93 -9.81 -7.38
C ALA A 157 -24.36 -9.29 -7.58
N LYS A 158 -25.29 -9.66 -6.69
CA LYS A 158 -26.67 -9.15 -6.70
C LYS A 158 -26.74 -7.64 -6.49
N GLY A 159 -26.01 -7.13 -5.49
CA GLY A 159 -25.97 -5.70 -5.18
C GLY A 159 -25.36 -4.88 -6.32
N PHE A 160 -24.26 -5.37 -6.91
CA PHE A 160 -23.57 -4.73 -8.02
C PHE A 160 -24.42 -4.70 -9.29
N ALA A 161 -25.02 -5.83 -9.66
CA ALA A 161 -25.91 -5.94 -10.83
C ALA A 161 -27.28 -5.27 -10.61
N ARG A 162 -27.63 -4.94 -9.35
CA ARG A 162 -28.97 -4.48 -8.93
C ARG A 162 -30.08 -5.46 -9.36
N ASP A 163 -29.76 -6.74 -9.35
CA ASP A 163 -30.66 -7.83 -9.74
C ASP A 163 -30.63 -8.93 -8.67
N PRO A 164 -31.76 -9.21 -7.98
CA PRO A 164 -31.80 -10.27 -6.98
C PRO A 164 -31.72 -11.69 -7.57
N LEU A 165 -31.84 -11.86 -8.90
CA LEU A 165 -31.88 -13.16 -9.57
C LEU A 165 -30.50 -13.67 -10.01
N VAL A 166 -29.51 -12.79 -10.17
CA VAL A 166 -28.15 -13.23 -10.60
C VAL A 166 -27.45 -14.05 -9.53
N VAL A 167 -26.62 -15.01 -9.95
CA VAL A 167 -25.81 -15.86 -9.05
C VAL A 167 -26.66 -16.51 -7.94
N PRO A 168 -27.66 -17.35 -8.28
CA PRO A 168 -28.48 -18.03 -7.29
C PRO A 168 -27.65 -19.02 -6.45
N ALA A 169 -28.20 -19.44 -5.30
CA ALA A 169 -27.49 -20.31 -4.35
C ALA A 169 -26.93 -21.59 -4.99
N ARG A 170 -27.67 -22.24 -5.89
CA ARG A 170 -27.19 -23.44 -6.60
C ARG A 170 -25.95 -23.16 -7.44
N GLU A 171 -25.93 -22.05 -8.17
CA GLU A 171 -24.76 -21.65 -8.98
C GLU A 171 -23.59 -21.24 -8.08
N THR A 172 -23.89 -20.61 -6.93
CA THR A 172 -22.87 -20.25 -5.93
C THR A 172 -22.18 -21.49 -5.35
N LEU A 173 -22.95 -22.51 -4.94
CA LEU A 173 -22.37 -23.77 -4.46
C LEU A 173 -21.58 -24.49 -5.58
N LYS A 174 -22.06 -24.41 -6.82
CA LYS A 174 -21.33 -24.92 -7.98
C LYS A 174 -20.00 -24.20 -8.15
N MET A 175 -19.93 -22.86 -8.03
CA MET A 175 -18.66 -22.12 -8.07
C MET A 175 -17.68 -22.61 -6.99
N ALA A 176 -18.14 -22.91 -5.78
CA ALA A 176 -17.31 -23.43 -4.69
C ALA A 176 -16.88 -24.90 -4.85
N THR A 177 -17.47 -25.64 -5.80
CA THR A 177 -17.23 -27.08 -5.99
C THR A 177 -16.79 -27.39 -7.42
N LEU A 178 -17.72 -27.78 -8.31
CA LEU A 178 -17.43 -28.13 -9.70
C LEU A 178 -16.83 -26.97 -10.50
N GLY A 179 -17.27 -25.75 -10.26
CA GLY A 179 -16.74 -24.52 -10.85
C GLY A 179 -15.28 -24.29 -10.47
N GLY A 180 -14.95 -24.43 -9.19
CA GLY A 180 -13.57 -24.46 -8.69
C GLY A 180 -12.75 -25.56 -9.34
N ALA A 181 -13.24 -26.80 -9.35
CA ALA A 181 -12.56 -27.92 -9.99
C ALA A 181 -12.29 -27.67 -11.49
N ARG A 182 -13.24 -27.07 -12.21
CA ARG A 182 -13.06 -26.65 -13.61
C ARG A 182 -12.04 -25.53 -13.74
N ALA A 183 -12.10 -24.52 -12.87
CA ALA A 183 -11.18 -23.39 -12.87
C ALA A 183 -9.73 -23.85 -12.68
N VAL A 184 -9.49 -24.87 -11.86
CA VAL A 184 -8.15 -25.46 -11.66
C VAL A 184 -7.85 -26.65 -12.56
N HIS A 185 -8.70 -26.94 -13.55
CA HIS A 185 -8.55 -28.03 -14.53
C HIS A 185 -8.52 -29.46 -13.94
N LEU A 186 -9.19 -29.68 -12.81
CA LEU A 186 -9.29 -30.96 -12.09
C LEU A 186 -10.72 -31.52 -12.04
N ASP A 187 -11.64 -31.02 -12.86
CA ASP A 187 -13.04 -31.45 -12.87
C ASP A 187 -13.26 -32.88 -13.36
N HIS A 188 -12.26 -33.49 -14.01
CA HIS A 188 -12.25 -34.92 -14.30
C HIS A 188 -11.96 -35.79 -13.07
N LEU A 189 -11.43 -35.20 -11.99
CA LEU A 189 -11.06 -35.90 -10.75
C LEU A 189 -12.01 -35.60 -9.60
N THR A 190 -12.54 -34.38 -9.49
CA THR A 190 -13.29 -33.94 -8.29
C THR A 190 -14.34 -32.87 -8.62
N GLY A 191 -14.98 -32.31 -7.59
CA GLY A 191 -15.95 -31.22 -7.69
C GLY A 191 -17.41 -31.63 -7.82
N SER A 192 -17.69 -32.92 -8.05
CA SER A 192 -19.04 -33.49 -8.12
C SER A 192 -19.07 -34.94 -7.66
N LEU A 193 -20.22 -35.38 -7.15
CA LEU A 193 -20.45 -36.76 -6.69
C LEU A 193 -20.87 -37.64 -7.88
N GLU A 194 -19.89 -38.01 -8.71
CA GLU A 194 -20.10 -38.86 -9.89
C GLU A 194 -19.18 -40.09 -9.80
N THR A 195 -19.69 -41.26 -10.20
CA THR A 195 -18.90 -42.50 -10.23
C THR A 195 -17.62 -42.31 -11.06
N GLY A 196 -16.47 -42.71 -10.51
CA GLY A 196 -15.16 -42.57 -11.14
C GLY A 196 -14.35 -41.35 -10.68
N LYS A 197 -14.99 -40.35 -10.05
CA LYS A 197 -14.28 -39.24 -9.40
C LYS A 197 -13.79 -39.62 -8.01
N ARG A 198 -12.85 -38.83 -7.48
CA ARG A 198 -12.33 -38.93 -6.12
C ARG A 198 -13.46 -38.69 -5.13
N ALA A 199 -13.43 -39.45 -4.04
CA ALA A 199 -14.31 -39.23 -2.89
C ALA A 199 -13.79 -38.07 -2.04
N ASP A 200 -13.81 -36.86 -2.62
CA ASP A 200 -13.61 -35.59 -1.92
C ASP A 200 -14.98 -35.08 -1.46
N VAL A 201 -15.28 -35.27 -0.18
CA VAL A 201 -16.65 -35.12 0.36
C VAL A 201 -16.61 -34.36 1.67
N ILE A 202 -17.60 -33.50 1.88
CA ILE A 202 -17.90 -32.93 3.19
C ILE A 202 -19.31 -33.33 3.61
N VAL A 203 -19.55 -33.49 4.90
CA VAL A 203 -20.89 -33.67 5.47
C VAL A 203 -21.23 -32.48 6.34
N LEU A 204 -22.39 -31.87 6.07
CA LEU A 204 -22.88 -30.68 6.75
C LEU A 204 -23.97 -31.04 7.75
N GLU A 205 -23.91 -30.46 8.95
CA GLU A 205 -24.96 -30.55 9.95
C GLU A 205 -25.89 -29.33 9.87
N LEU A 206 -27.08 -29.52 9.31
CA LEU A 206 -28.06 -28.46 9.06
C LEU A 206 -29.16 -28.35 10.13
N THR A 207 -28.86 -28.75 11.37
CA THR A 207 -29.81 -28.78 12.51
C THR A 207 -29.56 -27.67 13.52
N GLY A 208 -28.53 -26.84 13.32
CA GLY A 208 -28.19 -25.73 14.21
C GLY A 208 -29.27 -24.67 14.29
N LEU A 209 -29.27 -23.91 15.40
CA LEU A 209 -30.23 -22.83 15.65
C LEU A 209 -30.23 -21.78 14.52
N HIS A 210 -29.05 -21.40 14.02
CA HIS A 210 -28.91 -20.40 12.96
C HIS A 210 -29.39 -20.88 11.58
N ASN A 211 -29.64 -22.18 11.40
CA ASN A 211 -30.11 -22.79 10.15
C ASN A 211 -31.52 -23.39 10.29
N THR A 212 -32.25 -23.01 11.33
CA THR A 212 -33.63 -23.44 11.61
C THR A 212 -34.58 -22.25 11.45
N PRO A 213 -35.79 -22.40 10.86
CA PRO A 213 -36.46 -23.62 10.41
C PRO A 213 -36.01 -24.14 9.04
N ARG A 214 -36.44 -25.36 8.70
CA ARG A 214 -36.24 -25.95 7.37
C ARG A 214 -37.55 -25.99 6.60
N PHE A 215 -37.51 -25.52 5.35
CA PHE A 215 -38.66 -25.54 4.45
C PHE A 215 -38.49 -26.68 3.44
N ALA A 216 -39.50 -27.54 3.33
CA ALA A 216 -39.48 -28.70 2.44
C ALA A 216 -40.33 -28.52 1.16
N ARG A 217 -40.88 -27.31 0.94
CA ARG A 217 -41.74 -27.02 -0.22
C ARG A 217 -40.99 -27.15 -1.53
N ASP A 218 -39.75 -26.66 -1.56
CA ASP A 218 -38.89 -26.65 -2.75
C ASP A 218 -37.73 -27.63 -2.52
N PRO A 219 -37.55 -28.66 -3.37
CA PRO A 219 -36.43 -29.59 -3.23
C PRO A 219 -35.05 -28.91 -3.34
N GLU A 220 -34.97 -27.76 -4.00
CA GLU A 220 -33.73 -26.98 -4.15
C GLU A 220 -33.48 -26.02 -2.96
N ALA A 221 -34.37 -25.99 -1.95
CA ALA A 221 -34.22 -25.13 -0.78
C ALA A 221 -32.93 -25.41 0.03
N VAL A 222 -32.37 -26.62 -0.09
CA VAL A 222 -31.11 -27.00 0.56
C VAL A 222 -29.94 -26.10 0.11
N TYR A 223 -29.90 -25.67 -1.16
CA TYR A 223 -28.84 -24.77 -1.63
C TYR A 223 -28.92 -23.42 -0.93
N SER A 224 -30.14 -22.90 -0.72
CA SER A 224 -30.36 -21.67 0.03
C SER A 224 -29.84 -21.77 1.46
N GLN A 225 -30.10 -22.90 2.13
CA GLN A 225 -29.58 -23.17 3.48
C GLN A 225 -28.05 -23.22 3.50
N ILE A 226 -27.44 -23.92 2.53
CA ILE A 226 -25.99 -24.05 2.42
C ILE A 226 -25.30 -22.70 2.17
N VAL A 227 -25.83 -21.88 1.27
CA VAL A 227 -25.13 -20.66 0.85
C VAL A 227 -25.47 -19.45 1.73
N TYR A 228 -26.72 -19.31 2.18
CA TYR A 228 -27.14 -18.10 2.88
C TYR A 228 -27.18 -18.24 4.40
N ALA A 229 -27.16 -19.46 4.94
CA ALA A 229 -27.28 -19.71 6.38
C ALA A 229 -26.12 -20.52 7.00
N CYS A 230 -25.57 -21.52 6.30
CA CYS A 230 -24.48 -22.33 6.84
C CYS A 230 -23.22 -21.51 7.15
N LYS A 231 -22.43 -22.06 8.07
CA LYS A 231 -21.10 -21.59 8.44
C LYS A 231 -20.09 -22.73 8.29
N SER A 232 -18.80 -22.43 8.25
CA SER A 232 -17.74 -23.46 8.29
C SER A 232 -17.85 -24.40 9.50
N THR A 233 -18.35 -23.92 10.64
CA THR A 233 -18.58 -24.74 11.85
C THR A 233 -19.66 -25.81 11.68
N ASP A 234 -20.48 -25.73 10.62
CA ASP A 234 -21.48 -26.75 10.30
C ASP A 234 -20.88 -27.95 9.56
N VAL A 235 -19.62 -27.88 9.12
CA VAL A 235 -18.91 -29.03 8.55
C VAL A 235 -18.62 -30.03 9.66
N ARG A 236 -19.28 -31.19 9.61
CA ARG A 236 -19.10 -32.27 10.58
C ARG A 236 -17.94 -33.18 10.21
N ASP A 237 -17.87 -33.58 8.95
CA ASP A 237 -16.89 -34.55 8.47
C ASP A 237 -16.28 -34.10 7.13
N VAL A 238 -15.03 -34.50 6.88
CA VAL A 238 -14.29 -34.21 5.65
C VAL A 238 -13.53 -35.45 5.21
N TRP A 239 -13.66 -35.82 3.95
CA TRP A 239 -12.87 -36.84 3.27
C TRP A 239 -12.15 -36.25 2.07
N CYS A 240 -10.91 -36.68 1.86
CA CYS A 240 -10.14 -36.40 0.66
C CYS A 240 -9.69 -37.73 0.06
N ASN A 241 -10.08 -37.97 -1.20
CA ASN A 241 -9.84 -39.20 -1.92
C ASN A 241 -10.20 -40.45 -1.09
N GLY A 242 -11.36 -40.40 -0.42
CA GLY A 242 -11.89 -41.48 0.42
C GLY A 242 -11.26 -41.61 1.81
N ARG A 243 -10.20 -40.86 2.13
CA ARG A 243 -9.58 -40.84 3.46
C ARG A 243 -10.24 -39.76 4.33
N ALA A 244 -10.74 -40.15 5.49
CA ALA A 244 -11.26 -39.20 6.49
C ALA A 244 -10.13 -38.31 7.01
N LEU A 245 -10.31 -36.99 6.90
CA LEU A 245 -9.42 -35.96 7.45
C LEU A 245 -10.02 -35.32 8.70
N MET A 246 -11.34 -35.25 8.79
CA MET A 246 -12.09 -34.79 9.95
C MET A 246 -13.31 -35.70 10.15
N ARG A 247 -13.62 -36.05 11.40
CA ARG A 247 -14.85 -36.77 11.75
C ARG A 247 -15.46 -36.19 13.02
N ASP A 248 -16.76 -35.94 13.00
CA ASP A 248 -17.48 -35.31 14.12
C ASP A 248 -16.76 -34.06 14.65
N ARG A 249 -16.25 -33.23 13.73
CA ARG A 249 -15.45 -32.01 13.97
C ARG A 249 -14.08 -32.24 14.63
N ALA A 250 -13.63 -33.47 14.78
CA ALA A 250 -12.29 -33.81 15.23
C ALA A 250 -11.33 -34.01 14.04
N LEU A 251 -10.26 -33.21 13.98
CA LEU A 251 -9.20 -33.35 12.98
C LEU A 251 -8.38 -34.62 13.22
N LEU A 252 -8.16 -35.41 12.16
CA LEU A 252 -7.53 -36.74 12.25
C LEU A 252 -6.08 -36.77 11.76
N THR A 253 -5.62 -35.73 11.08
CA THR A 253 -4.31 -35.69 10.41
C THR A 253 -3.42 -34.52 10.84
N VAL A 254 -3.93 -33.65 11.73
CA VAL A 254 -3.24 -32.45 12.20
C VAL A 254 -3.43 -32.32 13.71
N ASP A 255 -2.33 -32.11 14.43
CA ASP A 255 -2.35 -31.70 15.84
C ASP A 255 -2.59 -30.18 15.91
N ALA A 256 -3.86 -29.78 16.07
CA ALA A 256 -4.25 -28.38 16.09
C ALA A 256 -3.57 -27.57 17.22
N PRO A 257 -3.54 -28.03 18.49
CA PRO A 257 -2.78 -27.36 19.54
C PRO A 257 -1.29 -27.14 19.18
N ALA A 258 -0.61 -28.14 18.62
CA ALA A 258 0.79 -28.00 18.23
C ALA A 258 0.99 -27.03 17.05
N VAL A 259 0.05 -26.99 16.09
CA VAL A 259 0.07 -25.99 15.00
C VAL A 259 -0.13 -24.58 15.55
N MET A 260 -1.11 -24.38 16.44
CA MET A 260 -1.39 -23.08 17.06
C MET A 260 -0.19 -22.57 17.87
N ALA A 261 0.46 -23.45 18.65
CA ALA A 261 1.66 -23.09 19.39
C ALA A 261 2.81 -22.66 18.46
N ARG A 262 3.04 -23.39 17.37
CA ARG A 262 4.05 -23.00 16.36
C ARG A 262 3.72 -21.68 15.67
N ALA A 263 2.45 -21.46 15.32
CA ALA A 263 2.00 -20.20 14.72
C ALA A 263 2.22 -19.02 15.68
N GLN A 264 1.92 -19.19 16.98
CA GLN A 264 2.14 -18.17 17.99
C GLN A 264 3.64 -17.83 18.16
N ALA A 265 4.52 -18.84 18.09
CA ALA A 265 5.96 -18.61 18.15
C ALA A 265 6.46 -17.79 16.93
N VAL A 266 5.92 -18.04 15.73
CA VAL A 266 6.23 -17.23 14.54
C VAL A 266 5.67 -15.81 14.70
N ALA A 267 4.44 -15.66 15.23
CA ALA A 267 3.87 -14.34 15.49
C ALA A 267 4.75 -13.51 16.44
N GLN A 268 5.30 -14.11 17.50
CA GLN A 268 6.24 -13.43 18.40
C GLN A 268 7.52 -12.97 17.69
N GLN A 269 8.03 -13.73 16.71
CA GLN A 269 9.18 -13.33 15.90
C GLN A 269 8.84 -12.15 14.98
N ILE A 270 7.65 -12.18 14.37
CA ILE A 270 7.14 -11.08 13.54
C ILE A 270 6.92 -9.83 14.40
N ASP A 271 6.31 -9.96 15.57
CA ASP A 271 6.12 -8.85 16.51
C ASP A 271 7.46 -8.24 16.93
N ALA A 272 8.45 -9.06 17.27
CA ALA A 272 9.78 -8.56 17.61
C ALA A 272 10.43 -7.79 16.45
N PHE A 273 10.31 -8.31 15.22
CA PHE A 273 10.80 -7.64 14.01
C PHE A 273 10.06 -6.32 13.74
N LEU A 274 8.73 -6.32 13.82
CA LEU A 274 7.91 -5.14 13.60
C LEU A 274 8.11 -4.10 14.69
N LEU A 275 8.22 -4.47 15.96
CA LEU A 275 8.53 -3.52 17.05
C LEU A 275 9.90 -2.86 16.84
N ALA A 276 10.91 -3.63 16.43
CA ALA A 276 12.24 -3.09 16.13
C ALA A 276 12.20 -2.12 14.93
N ARG A 277 11.39 -2.41 13.91
CA ARG A 277 11.28 -1.59 12.69
C ARG A 277 10.33 -0.40 12.84
N GLU A 278 9.18 -0.59 13.48
CA GLU A 278 8.16 0.44 13.69
C GLU A 278 8.52 1.43 14.81
N GLY A 279 9.39 1.02 15.74
CA GLY A 279 10.03 1.94 16.68
C GLY A 279 10.92 2.97 15.98
N ASN A 280 11.33 2.72 14.74
CA ASN A 280 12.12 3.63 13.94
C ASN A 280 11.22 4.47 13.01
N VAL A 281 10.96 5.71 13.41
CA VAL A 281 10.17 6.69 12.64
C VAL A 281 10.73 6.91 11.23
N LEU A 282 12.05 6.77 11.04
CA LEU A 282 12.69 6.85 9.73
C LEU A 282 12.25 5.72 8.81
N ASP A 283 12.20 4.48 9.30
CA ASP A 283 11.81 3.31 8.51
C ASP A 283 10.33 3.39 8.09
N LYS A 284 9.47 3.93 8.97
CA LYS A 284 8.07 4.26 8.64
C LYS A 284 7.98 5.32 7.54
N LEU A 285 8.83 6.35 7.58
CA LEU A 285 8.87 7.37 6.53
C LEU A 285 9.40 6.81 5.20
N ILE A 286 10.42 5.94 5.23
CA ILE A 286 10.94 5.27 4.02
C ILE A 286 9.86 4.42 3.35
N ALA A 287 9.06 3.70 4.14
CA ALA A 287 8.01 2.82 3.61
C ALA A 287 6.92 3.58 2.82
N ILE A 288 6.63 4.84 3.17
CA ILE A 288 5.60 5.65 2.50
C ILE A 288 6.14 6.71 1.54
N GLY A 289 7.42 7.09 1.69
CA GLY A 289 7.94 8.34 1.15
C GLY A 289 8.85 8.23 -0.07
N GLY A 290 9.20 7.01 -0.53
CA GLY A 290 10.09 6.81 -1.69
C GLY A 290 11.38 7.62 -1.60
N LEU A 291 12.02 7.63 -0.42
CA LEU A 291 13.03 8.61 -0.06
C LEU A 291 14.30 8.54 -0.92
N ALA A 292 14.77 9.71 -1.34
CA ALA A 292 16.19 9.94 -1.62
C ALA A 292 16.88 10.27 -0.29
N GLN A 293 17.87 9.46 0.09
CA GLN A 293 18.74 9.75 1.22
C GLN A 293 19.75 10.82 0.80
N GLU A 294 19.73 11.99 1.44
CA GLU A 294 20.70 13.06 1.19
C GLU A 294 21.26 13.57 2.53
N GLU A 295 22.45 13.11 2.92
CA GLU A 295 23.19 13.69 4.05
C GLU A 295 23.70 15.10 3.67
N THR A 296 22.98 16.14 4.10
CA THR A 296 23.37 17.53 3.84
C THR A 296 23.65 18.27 5.15
N TYR A 297 24.76 18.99 5.22
CA TYR A 297 25.06 19.97 6.27
C TYR A 297 24.22 21.23 6.00
N GLU A 298 23.44 21.69 6.98
CA GLU A 298 22.67 22.94 6.90
C GLU A 298 23.26 23.95 7.90
N VAL A 299 23.72 25.09 7.39
CA VAL A 299 24.16 26.23 8.22
C VAL A 299 23.00 27.20 8.30
N GLN A 300 22.60 27.58 9.52
CA GLN A 300 21.52 28.55 9.70
C GLN A 300 21.74 29.47 10.89
N VAL A 301 21.19 30.68 10.78
CA VAL A 301 21.04 31.61 11.90
C VAL A 301 19.64 32.21 11.87
N LYS A 302 19.05 32.43 13.04
CA LYS A 302 17.76 33.08 13.22
C LYS A 302 17.90 34.26 14.17
N VAL A 303 17.40 35.43 13.76
CA VAL A 303 17.50 36.67 14.52
C VAL A 303 16.13 37.33 14.58
N ALA A 304 15.72 37.81 15.75
CA ALA A 304 14.51 38.64 15.85
C ALA A 304 14.80 40.04 15.27
N VAL A 305 13.91 40.55 14.42
CA VAL A 305 14.03 41.83 13.74
C VAL A 305 12.74 42.65 13.90
N ASP A 306 12.88 43.94 14.17
CA ASP A 306 11.74 44.83 14.42
C ASP A 306 11.15 45.38 13.12
N ASP A 307 11.98 45.65 12.12
CA ASP A 307 11.57 46.17 10.80
C ASP A 307 12.07 45.26 9.66
N ALA A 308 11.18 44.40 9.17
CA ALA A 308 11.45 43.58 7.99
C ALA A 308 11.73 44.41 6.73
N GLY A 309 11.15 45.61 6.61
CA GLY A 309 11.33 46.52 5.48
C GLY A 309 12.72 47.14 5.41
N GLN A 310 13.42 47.30 6.53
CA GLN A 310 14.84 47.66 6.54
C GLN A 310 15.69 46.56 5.88
N ILE A 311 15.48 45.31 6.28
CA ILE A 311 16.23 44.17 5.73
C ILE A 311 16.00 44.04 4.22
N GLU A 312 14.75 44.19 3.77
CA GLU A 312 14.40 44.12 2.34
C GLU A 312 15.04 45.22 1.49
N ARG A 313 15.27 46.42 2.06
CA ARG A 313 15.99 47.50 1.36
C ARG A 313 17.45 47.13 1.17
N VAL A 314 18.12 46.68 2.23
CA VAL A 314 19.54 46.30 2.17
C VAL A 314 19.77 45.09 1.24
N LEU A 315 18.84 44.13 1.20
CA LEU A 315 18.93 42.97 0.28
C LEU A 315 18.98 43.36 -1.21
N ARG A 316 18.56 44.58 -1.56
CA ARG A 316 18.57 45.10 -2.95
C ARG A 316 19.83 45.89 -3.29
N GLU A 317 20.73 46.09 -2.34
CA GLU A 317 21.95 46.85 -2.50
C GLU A 317 23.15 45.93 -2.80
N PRO A 318 24.12 46.34 -3.64
CA PRO A 318 25.37 45.62 -3.82
C PRO A 318 26.11 45.43 -2.48
N PRO A 319 26.81 44.30 -2.26
CA PRO A 319 27.14 43.25 -3.24
C PRO A 319 26.13 42.06 -3.26
N ILE A 320 24.92 42.21 -2.72
CA ILE A 320 23.92 41.14 -2.70
C ILE A 320 23.18 41.09 -4.05
N VAL A 321 23.08 39.90 -4.64
CA VAL A 321 22.29 39.66 -5.85
C VAL A 321 21.10 38.77 -5.52
N ILE A 322 19.87 39.26 -5.73
CA ILE A 322 18.65 38.45 -5.56
C ILE A 322 18.37 37.70 -6.86
N GLU A 323 18.43 36.37 -6.84
CA GLU A 323 18.10 35.54 -8.00
C GLU A 323 16.59 35.32 -8.13
N ARG A 324 15.92 35.06 -7.01
CA ARG A 324 14.48 34.83 -6.96
C ARG A 324 13.91 35.17 -5.59
N SER A 325 12.65 35.57 -5.55
CA SER A 325 11.92 35.79 -4.30
C SER A 325 10.51 35.19 -4.35
N SER A 326 9.92 34.95 -3.19
CA SER A 326 8.55 34.46 -3.06
C SER A 326 7.93 34.86 -1.73
N VAL A 327 6.62 35.10 -1.72
CA VAL A 327 5.82 35.28 -0.51
C VAL A 327 5.02 34.00 -0.29
N ARG A 328 4.95 33.53 0.95
CA ARG A 328 4.38 32.22 1.28
C ARG A 328 3.55 32.26 2.56
N ARG A 329 2.50 31.44 2.61
CA ARG A 329 1.85 31.04 3.87
C ARG A 329 2.24 29.59 4.16
N GLN A 330 2.80 29.35 5.33
CA GLN A 330 3.27 28.04 5.76
C GLN A 330 2.45 27.57 6.95
N TYR A 331 1.87 26.39 6.82
CA TYR A 331 1.17 25.69 7.89
C TYR A 331 1.95 24.41 8.18
N ASP A 332 2.64 24.38 9.32
CA ASP A 332 3.44 23.26 9.76
C ASP A 332 2.74 22.52 10.91
N THR A 333 2.52 21.23 10.76
CA THR A 333 2.16 20.32 11.86
C THR A 333 3.37 19.47 12.21
N TYR A 334 3.86 19.60 13.44
CA TYR A 334 4.96 18.81 13.98
C TYR A 334 4.41 17.63 14.78
N PHE A 335 4.77 16.43 14.35
CA PHE A 335 4.57 15.16 15.04
C PHE A 335 5.83 14.88 15.86
N LEU A 336 5.71 14.93 17.19
CA LEU A 336 6.81 14.75 18.15
C LEU A 336 6.74 13.35 18.76
N PHE A 337 7.88 12.66 18.78
CA PHE A 337 7.98 11.29 19.30
C PHE A 337 8.68 11.27 20.67
N ALA A 338 8.34 10.28 21.49
CA ALA A 338 8.83 10.15 22.86
C ALA A 338 10.23 9.49 22.97
N ASP A 339 10.95 9.35 21.87
CA ASP A 339 12.26 8.68 21.86
C ASP A 339 13.32 9.52 22.59
N SER A 340 14.37 8.85 23.07
CA SER A 340 15.49 9.46 23.81
C SER A 340 16.29 10.49 23.00
N GLY A 341 15.92 10.68 21.73
CA GLY A 341 16.55 11.57 20.77
C GLY A 341 15.57 12.51 20.08
N GLN A 342 14.51 13.01 20.72
CA GLN A 342 13.71 14.16 20.24
C GLN A 342 13.40 14.17 18.73
N SER A 343 13.12 13.01 18.12
CA SER A 343 12.90 12.95 16.69
C SER A 343 11.54 13.55 16.36
N ARG A 344 11.41 14.11 15.16
CA ARG A 344 10.15 14.74 14.74
C ARG A 344 9.92 14.65 13.25
N ILE A 345 8.65 14.53 12.88
CA ILE A 345 8.18 14.71 11.51
C ILE A 345 7.43 16.03 11.42
N ARG A 346 7.75 16.83 10.42
CA ARG A 346 6.98 18.02 10.06
C ARG A 346 6.19 17.74 8.78
N TYR A 347 4.87 17.74 8.89
CA TYR A 347 3.97 17.92 7.76
C TYR A 347 3.87 19.40 7.46
N ARG A 348 4.08 19.78 6.20
CA ARG A 348 4.03 21.17 5.75
C ARG A 348 3.13 21.32 4.55
N GLU A 349 2.20 22.25 4.67
CA GLU A 349 1.52 22.90 3.56
C GLU A 349 2.20 24.26 3.31
N ASP A 350 2.75 24.44 2.10
CA ASP A 350 3.48 25.64 1.69
C ASP A 350 2.75 26.27 0.49
N GLU A 351 1.95 27.30 0.76
CA GLU A 351 1.27 28.09 -0.26
C GLU A 351 2.20 29.18 -0.78
N ILE A 352 2.51 29.17 -2.07
CA ILE A 352 3.26 30.23 -2.75
C ILE A 352 2.25 31.22 -3.33
N LEU A 353 2.34 32.48 -2.93
CA LEU A 353 1.37 33.50 -3.30
C LEU A 353 1.75 34.22 -4.61
N ASP A 354 0.73 34.67 -5.35
CA ASP A 354 0.88 35.60 -6.45
C ASP A 354 0.82 37.08 -5.98
N GLN A 355 0.85 38.01 -6.94
CA GLN A 355 0.83 39.45 -6.65
C GLN A 355 -0.51 39.93 -6.06
N SER A 356 -1.59 39.17 -6.22
CA SER A 356 -2.91 39.47 -5.64
C SER A 356 -3.08 38.92 -4.22
N GLY A 357 -2.12 38.12 -3.74
CA GLY A 357 -2.19 37.42 -2.45
C GLY A 357 -2.93 36.08 -2.51
N ALA A 358 -3.32 35.60 -3.70
CA ALA A 358 -3.92 34.29 -3.89
C ALA A 358 -2.84 33.20 -3.99
N ALA A 359 -3.19 31.98 -3.56
CA ALA A 359 -2.28 30.83 -3.67
C ALA A 359 -2.12 30.41 -5.14
N LYS A 360 -0.93 30.64 -5.69
CA LYS A 360 -0.55 30.22 -7.04
C LYS A 360 -0.20 28.73 -7.11
N GLU A 361 0.46 28.23 -6.07
CA GLU A 361 0.93 26.86 -5.99
C GLU A 361 0.91 26.42 -4.53
N VAL A 362 0.39 25.22 -4.24
CA VAL A 362 0.38 24.63 -2.90
C VAL A 362 1.24 23.37 -2.91
N ARG A 363 2.26 23.33 -2.05
CA ARG A 363 3.16 22.19 -1.93
C ARG A 363 3.01 21.52 -0.58
N TYR A 364 2.90 20.19 -0.61
CA TYR A 364 2.80 19.36 0.57
C TYR A 364 4.09 18.55 0.75
N SER A 365 4.70 18.63 1.92
CA SER A 365 5.94 17.90 2.21
C SER A 365 5.97 17.33 3.62
N LEU A 366 6.60 16.15 3.76
CA LEU A 366 7.02 15.59 5.04
C LEU A 366 8.52 15.85 5.21
N THR A 367 8.93 16.28 6.39
CA THR A 367 10.35 16.40 6.75
C THR A 367 10.60 15.70 8.07
N PHE A 368 11.36 14.60 8.06
CA PHE A 368 11.88 14.00 9.28
C PHE A 368 13.24 14.59 9.62
N THR A 369 13.41 14.92 10.90
CA THR A 369 14.65 15.49 11.43
C THR A 369 15.05 14.69 12.67
N GLN A 370 16.28 14.19 12.68
CA GLN A 370 16.93 13.64 13.88
C GLN A 370 17.71 14.75 14.59
N PRO A 371 17.90 14.68 15.92
CA PRO A 371 18.75 15.61 16.64
C PRO A 371 20.17 15.46 16.15
N GLY A 372 20.76 16.61 15.84
CA GLY A 372 22.11 16.71 15.32
C GLY A 372 23.16 16.87 16.42
N LYS A 373 24.43 16.63 16.08
CA LYS A 373 25.54 17.13 16.89
C LYS A 373 25.70 18.62 16.56
N GLU A 374 25.43 19.49 17.52
CA GLU A 374 25.69 20.92 17.39
C GLU A 374 27.20 21.17 17.54
N ARG A 375 27.80 21.84 16.55
CA ARG A 375 29.13 22.45 16.70
C ARG A 375 28.95 23.95 16.68
N GLU A 376 29.33 24.60 17.78
CA GLU A 376 29.16 26.03 17.96
C GLU A 376 30.28 26.81 17.27
N PHE A 377 29.92 27.90 16.57
CA PHE A 377 30.83 28.96 16.13
C PHE A 377 30.35 30.28 16.75
N GLU A 378 31.25 31.24 17.01
CA GLU A 378 30.99 32.41 17.87
C GLU A 378 29.70 33.21 17.57
N GLN A 379 29.21 33.22 16.32
CA GLN A 379 28.02 33.98 15.91
C GLN A 379 27.05 33.23 14.97
N SER A 380 27.25 31.92 14.77
CA SER A 380 26.39 31.09 13.90
C SER A 380 26.27 29.66 14.41
N ILE A 381 25.13 29.03 14.16
CA ILE A 381 24.89 27.64 14.57
C ILE A 381 25.19 26.74 13.37
N LEU A 382 26.22 25.91 13.47
CA LEU A 382 26.40 24.79 12.54
C LEU A 382 25.53 23.63 13.04
N LEU A 383 24.38 23.45 12.40
CA LEU A 383 23.50 22.31 12.66
C LEU A 383 23.88 21.15 11.74
N SER A 384 24.62 20.17 12.26
CA SER A 384 24.79 18.88 11.59
C SER A 384 23.58 17.99 11.91
N ARG A 385 22.55 18.00 11.05
CA ARG A 385 21.32 17.21 11.25
C ARG A 385 21.02 16.35 10.02
N SER A 386 20.74 15.07 10.23
CA SER A 386 20.17 14.21 9.19
C SER A 386 18.73 14.60 8.94
N ARG A 387 18.42 15.01 7.70
CA ARG A 387 17.11 15.48 7.28
C ARG A 387 16.61 14.65 6.11
N PHE A 388 15.41 14.10 6.23
CA PHE A 388 14.77 13.29 5.19
C PHE A 388 13.50 13.99 4.74
N THR A 389 13.35 14.22 3.44
CA THR A 389 12.19 14.94 2.89
C THR A 389 11.46 14.06 1.89
N ALA A 390 10.14 13.92 2.07
CA ALA A 390 9.25 13.21 1.16
C ALA A 390 8.07 14.11 0.75
N ARG A 391 7.40 13.77 -0.34
CA ARG A 391 6.12 14.42 -0.69
C ARG A 391 5.05 13.97 0.31
N ALA A 392 4.21 14.90 0.76
CA ALA A 392 3.02 14.55 1.54
C ALA A 392 1.84 14.35 0.57
N ASP A 393 1.52 13.10 0.26
CA ASP A 393 0.47 12.65 -0.66
C ASP A 393 -0.84 12.23 0.05
N ARG A 394 -0.83 12.16 1.38
CA ARG A 394 -1.97 11.78 2.22
C ARG A 394 -2.41 12.91 3.14
N SER A 395 -3.58 12.75 3.75
CA SER A 395 -4.13 13.74 4.68
C SER A 395 -3.34 13.79 6.00
N PRO A 396 -3.38 14.91 6.74
CA PRO A 396 -2.82 14.99 8.09
C PRO A 396 -3.35 13.90 9.03
N ARG A 397 -4.63 13.53 8.89
CA ARG A 397 -5.25 12.44 9.64
C ARG A 397 -4.58 11.10 9.40
N PHE A 398 -4.30 10.75 8.14
CA PHE A 398 -3.58 9.53 7.80
C PHE A 398 -2.21 9.50 8.50
N TYR A 399 -1.44 10.59 8.42
CA TYR A 399 -0.12 10.63 9.04
C TYR A 399 -0.16 10.53 10.57
N ARG A 400 -1.16 11.13 11.22
CA ARG A 400 -1.40 10.97 12.65
C ARG A 400 -1.64 9.50 13.03
N GLU A 401 -2.54 8.83 12.31
CA GLU A 401 -2.89 7.42 12.57
C GLU A 401 -1.72 6.48 12.26
N TYR A 402 -0.92 6.80 11.22
CA TYR A 402 0.22 6.01 10.78
C TYR A 402 1.44 6.14 11.71
N PHE A 403 1.82 7.38 12.05
CA PHE A 403 3.02 7.63 12.86
C PHE A 403 2.75 7.54 14.36
N ARG A 404 1.51 7.81 14.82
CA ARG A 404 1.12 7.79 16.24
C ARG A 404 2.07 8.62 17.13
N PRO A 405 2.17 9.94 16.89
CA PRO A 405 3.05 10.80 17.68
C PRO A 405 2.60 10.87 19.14
N ALA A 406 3.55 11.16 20.03
CA ALA A 406 3.27 11.41 21.45
C ALA A 406 2.67 12.81 21.67
N GLN A 407 3.07 13.79 20.86
CA GLN A 407 2.56 15.16 20.91
C GLN A 407 2.46 15.76 19.50
N GLU A 408 1.50 16.66 19.30
CA GLU A 408 1.38 17.51 18.11
C GLU A 408 1.58 18.98 18.46
N ARG A 409 2.23 19.72 17.56
CA ARG A 409 2.35 21.18 17.64
C ARG A 409 2.15 21.81 16.28
N GLU A 410 1.45 22.93 16.23
CA GLU A 410 1.22 23.68 15.00
C GLU A 410 2.07 24.94 14.98
N VAL A 411 2.71 25.21 13.84
CA VAL A 411 3.42 26.45 13.59
C VAL A 411 2.96 27.02 12.27
N ASN A 412 2.31 28.18 12.33
CA ASN A 412 1.84 28.89 11.16
C ASN A 412 2.63 30.18 11.01
N LYS A 413 3.01 30.50 9.78
CA LYS A 413 3.77 31.72 9.50
C LYS A 413 3.61 32.23 8.08
N GLU A 414 3.78 33.53 7.95
CA GLU A 414 3.97 34.20 6.66
C GLU A 414 5.48 34.36 6.42
N ARG A 415 5.94 33.95 5.24
CA ARG A 415 7.36 33.97 4.88
C ARG A 415 7.58 34.77 3.61
N ARG A 416 8.51 35.73 3.67
CA ARG A 416 9.12 36.34 2.49
C ARG A 416 10.51 35.73 2.31
N ARG A 417 10.68 34.94 1.26
CA ARG A 417 11.93 34.21 0.98
C ARG A 417 12.65 34.85 -0.20
N TYR A 418 13.93 35.12 -0.01
CA TYR A 418 14.88 35.62 -1.00
C TYR A 418 15.99 34.60 -1.18
N HIS A 419 16.20 34.12 -2.40
CA HIS A 419 17.41 33.39 -2.76
C HIS A 419 18.40 34.41 -3.29
N ILE A 420 19.54 34.48 -2.63
CA ILE A 420 20.57 35.47 -2.90
C ILE A 420 21.91 34.80 -3.18
N VAL A 421 22.75 35.49 -3.95
CA VAL A 421 24.16 35.19 -4.10
C VAL A 421 24.95 36.30 -3.41
N TYR A 422 25.88 35.91 -2.53
CA TYR A 422 26.82 36.81 -1.87
C TYR A 422 28.21 36.19 -1.92
N LYS A 423 29.18 36.89 -2.52
CA LYS A 423 30.56 36.41 -2.72
C LYS A 423 30.60 34.98 -3.30
N ASP A 424 29.94 34.80 -4.43
CA ASP A 424 29.84 33.53 -5.19
C ASP A 424 29.24 32.36 -4.38
N THR A 425 28.47 32.67 -3.34
CA THR A 425 27.85 31.67 -2.46
C THR A 425 26.35 31.92 -2.35
N GLU A 426 25.56 30.87 -2.56
CA GLU A 426 24.10 30.92 -2.47
C GLU A 426 23.59 30.82 -1.02
N PHE A 427 22.64 31.70 -0.69
CA PHE A 427 21.91 31.71 0.57
C PHE A 427 20.41 31.88 0.34
N ALA A 428 19.62 31.38 1.29
CA ALA A 428 18.20 31.69 1.40
C ALA A 428 17.97 32.56 2.65
N VAL A 429 17.56 33.81 2.44
CA VAL A 429 17.15 34.73 3.51
C VAL A 429 15.63 34.68 3.62
N ASN A 430 15.11 34.39 4.80
CA ASN A 430 13.68 34.30 5.07
C ASN A 430 13.31 35.33 6.12
N LEU A 431 12.31 36.15 5.83
CA LEU A 431 11.64 37.01 6.81
C LEU A 431 10.33 36.34 7.17
N ASP A 432 10.24 35.87 8.40
CA ASP A 432 9.12 35.10 8.93
C ASP A 432 8.33 35.92 9.94
N HIS A 433 7.02 35.98 9.77
CA HIS A 433 6.08 36.45 10.78
C HIS A 433 5.27 35.26 11.28
N VAL A 434 5.49 34.87 12.54
CA VAL A 434 4.88 33.67 13.12
C VAL A 434 3.52 34.01 13.70
N THR A 435 2.47 33.44 13.12
CA THR A 435 1.08 33.69 13.50
C THR A 435 0.55 32.64 14.47
N THR A 436 1.17 31.45 14.54
CA THR A 436 0.82 30.40 15.50
C THR A 436 2.09 29.69 15.96
N PRO A 437 2.36 29.60 17.27
CA PRO A 437 1.83 30.49 18.29
C PRO A 437 2.19 31.96 17.95
N GLN A 438 1.33 32.91 18.29
CA GLN A 438 1.57 34.32 17.93
C GLN A 438 2.85 34.82 18.61
N GLN A 439 3.81 35.27 17.80
CA GLN A 439 5.07 35.83 18.29
C GLN A 439 5.15 37.34 17.97
N PRO A 440 5.79 38.16 18.82
CA PRO A 440 5.98 39.57 18.54
C PRO A 440 7.09 39.78 17.49
N GLY A 441 6.77 40.57 16.45
CA GLY A 441 7.75 41.01 15.46
C GLY A 441 8.08 39.97 14.38
N TRP A 442 9.15 40.24 13.64
CA TRP A 442 9.62 39.40 12.54
C TRP A 442 10.87 38.63 12.94
N PHE A 443 11.12 37.50 12.28
CA PHE A 443 12.36 36.76 12.41
C PHE A 443 13.06 36.70 11.06
N MET A 444 14.33 37.08 11.02
CA MET A 444 15.20 36.87 9.87
C MET A 444 15.97 35.56 10.03
N GLU A 445 15.88 34.69 9.04
CA GLU A 445 16.53 33.39 9.02
C GLU A 445 17.36 33.23 7.73
N ILE A 446 18.70 33.19 7.87
CA ILE A 446 19.64 32.98 6.76
C ILE A 446 20.06 31.50 6.76
N LYS A 447 19.93 30.82 5.61
CA LYS A 447 20.29 29.41 5.44
C LYS A 447 21.16 29.16 4.23
N SER A 448 22.03 28.16 4.34
CA SER A 448 22.66 27.51 3.19
C SER A 448 22.90 26.04 3.46
N ARG A 449 22.94 25.23 2.40
CA ARG A 449 23.17 23.78 2.47
C ARG A 449 24.44 23.38 1.73
N THR A 450 25.11 22.34 2.20
CA THR A 450 26.32 21.82 1.57
C THR A 450 26.57 20.35 1.95
N TRP A 451 27.40 19.68 1.17
CA TRP A 451 27.83 18.30 1.39
C TRP A 451 29.19 18.22 2.11
N SER A 452 29.88 19.35 2.27
CA SER A 452 31.22 19.42 2.84
C SER A 452 31.24 20.15 4.19
N PRO A 453 31.76 19.55 5.27
CA PRO A 453 31.94 20.23 6.55
C PRO A 453 32.76 21.52 6.42
N ARG A 454 33.82 21.48 5.61
CA ARG A 454 34.72 22.62 5.38
C ARG A 454 34.03 23.76 4.64
N ASP A 455 33.13 23.43 3.71
CA ASP A 455 32.30 24.44 3.03
C ASP A 455 31.25 25.03 3.97
N ALA A 456 30.74 24.23 4.90
CA ALA A 456 29.80 24.70 5.93
C ALA A 456 30.45 25.75 6.84
N GLU A 457 31.70 25.56 7.24
CA GLU A 457 32.48 26.55 8.00
C GLU A 457 32.66 27.87 7.22
N LYS A 458 32.99 27.80 5.93
CA LYS A 458 33.08 28.98 5.06
C LYS A 458 31.75 29.72 4.96
N LYS A 459 30.65 28.99 4.78
CA LYS A 459 29.29 29.54 4.73
C LYS A 459 28.88 30.18 6.05
N ALA A 460 29.28 29.61 7.18
CA ALA A 460 29.04 30.16 8.51
C ALA A 460 29.73 31.53 8.71
N ALA A 461 30.99 31.66 8.25
CA ALA A 461 31.69 32.94 8.25
C ALA A 461 30.97 33.99 7.37
N LEU A 462 30.54 33.61 6.16
CA LEU A 462 29.80 34.50 5.26
C LEU A 462 28.42 34.91 5.81
N ILE A 463 27.73 34.04 6.54
CA ILE A 463 26.48 34.38 7.24
C ILE A 463 26.74 35.48 8.27
N THR A 464 27.87 35.43 8.98
CA THR A 464 28.24 36.44 9.97
C THR A 464 28.44 37.80 9.32
N GLU A 465 29.12 37.85 8.16
CA GLU A 465 29.26 39.07 7.36
C GLU A 465 27.90 39.58 6.84
N LEU A 466 27.02 38.68 6.38
CA LEU A 466 25.67 39.02 5.94
C LEU A 466 24.82 39.60 7.06
N LEU A 467 24.91 39.08 8.30
CA LEU A 467 24.20 39.64 9.45
C LEU A 467 24.60 41.09 9.71
N ALA A 468 25.91 41.37 9.69
CA ALA A 468 26.42 42.73 9.87
C ALA A 468 25.97 43.66 8.75
N LEU A 469 26.01 43.19 7.50
CA LEU A 469 25.57 43.96 6.33
C LEU A 469 24.08 44.28 6.42
N LEU A 470 23.25 43.31 6.82
CA LEU A 470 21.80 43.46 6.96
C LEU A 470 21.39 44.28 8.20
N GLY A 471 22.35 44.72 9.02
CA GLY A 471 22.10 45.51 10.23
C GLY A 471 21.38 44.74 11.34
N ALA A 472 21.57 43.42 11.39
CA ALA A 472 20.93 42.57 12.38
C ALA A 472 21.64 42.66 13.73
N ASP A 473 20.87 42.78 14.82
CA ASP A 473 21.40 42.75 16.18
C ASP A 473 21.77 41.31 16.59
N VAL A 474 23.07 41.03 16.63
CA VAL A 474 23.61 39.71 17.00
C VAL A 474 23.25 39.29 18.43
N THR A 475 22.89 40.23 19.32
CA THR A 475 22.42 39.89 20.68
C THR A 475 21.02 39.28 20.70
N ARG A 476 20.25 39.44 19.61
CA ARG A 476 18.89 38.92 19.42
C ARG A 476 18.84 37.63 18.60
N ILE A 477 19.98 36.95 18.46
CA ILE A 477 20.04 35.62 17.85
C ILE A 477 19.23 34.63 18.72
N SER A 478 18.25 33.98 18.11
CA SER A 478 17.42 32.96 18.75
C SER A 478 17.92 31.57 18.39
N ARG A 479 18.21 30.77 19.43
CA ARG A 479 18.65 29.37 19.29
C ARG A 479 17.48 28.38 19.25
N THR A 480 16.34 28.78 19.79
CA THR A 480 15.09 27.99 19.86
C THR A 480 14.51 27.79 18.47
N GLU A 481 14.08 26.59 18.10
CA GLU A 481 13.36 26.40 16.83
C GLU A 481 11.90 26.85 16.92
N TYR A 482 11.24 27.11 15.78
CA TYR A 482 9.87 27.63 15.81
C TYR A 482 8.85 26.71 16.49
N VAL A 483 9.10 25.40 16.52
CA VAL A 483 8.24 24.41 17.22
C VAL A 483 8.44 24.42 18.74
N GLU A 484 9.52 25.04 19.20
CA GLU A 484 9.89 25.18 20.62
C GLU A 484 9.55 26.57 21.18
N LEU A 485 9.26 27.55 20.31
CA LEU A 485 8.67 28.84 20.64
C LEU A 485 7.18 28.68 20.98
#